data_AF-A0A7V1PWZ8-F1
#
_entry.id   AF-A0A7V1PWZ8-F1
#
_cell.length_a   1.000
_cell.length_b   1.000
_cell.length_c   1.000
_cell.angle_alpha   90.00
_cell.angle_beta   90.00
_cell.angle_gamma   90.00
#
_symmetry.space_group_name_H-M   'P 1'
#
loop_
_entity.id
_entity.type
_entity.pdbx_description
1 polymer ?
#
loop_
_entity_poly.entity_id
_entity_poly.type
_entity_poly.pdbx_seq_one_letter_code
_entity_poly.pdbx_strand_id
1 'polypeptide(L)' 'KEKGIEGVKGKIDYPQLRQTVDVELTEKDIEQLCEIKKSISIILSKDKPPDVINKSFCKKCSYYDLCYI' A
#
# COMPACT_ATOMS: atom_id res chain seq x y z
N LYS A 1 10.13 -13.11 -7.30
CA LYS A 1 11.27 -13.26 -8.24
C LYS A 1 12.64 -13.30 -7.53
N GLU A 2 12.86 -12.66 -6.36
CA GLU A 2 14.14 -12.72 -5.60
C GLU A 2 14.53 -14.09 -5.02
N LYS A 3 13.62 -15.07 -4.98
CA LYS A 3 13.89 -16.46 -4.57
C LYS A 3 13.84 -17.48 -5.72
N GLY A 4 13.86 -17.03 -6.98
CA GLY A 4 13.84 -17.93 -8.15
C GLY A 4 12.53 -18.67 -8.40
N ILE A 5 11.43 -18.31 -7.73
CA ILE A 5 10.10 -18.91 -7.97
C ILE A 5 9.34 -18.02 -8.96
N GLU A 6 9.05 -18.57 -10.13
CA GLU A 6 8.26 -17.95 -11.21
C GLU A 6 6.81 -18.48 -11.16
N GLY A 7 5.83 -17.64 -11.51
CA GLY A 7 4.41 -18.05 -11.58
C GLY A 7 3.67 -18.19 -10.24
N VAL A 8 4.11 -17.49 -9.19
CA VAL A 8 3.43 -17.52 -7.89
C VAL A 8 2.07 -16.82 -7.99
N LYS A 9 0.99 -17.59 -7.84
CA LYS A 9 -0.37 -17.08 -7.67
C LYS A 9 -0.71 -17.06 -6.19
N GLY A 10 -1.20 -15.92 -5.71
CA GLY A 10 -1.74 -15.77 -4.38
C GLY A 10 -3.26 -15.93 -4.39
N LYS A 11 -3.83 -16.33 -3.26
CA LYS A 11 -5.27 -16.26 -3.02
C LYS A 11 -5.52 -15.46 -1.77
N ILE A 12 -6.39 -14.48 -1.85
CA ILE A 12 -6.89 -13.72 -0.72
C ILE A 12 -8.28 -14.24 -0.42
N ASP A 13 -8.41 -14.97 0.67
CA ASP A 13 -9.71 -15.38 1.19
C ASP A 13 -10.22 -14.29 2.14
N TYR A 14 -11.45 -13.82 1.89
CA TYR A 14 -12.20 -12.95 2.78
C TYR A 14 -13.30 -13.78 3.46
N PRO A 15 -13.04 -14.40 4.64
CA PRO A 15 -13.96 -15.37 5.25
C PRO A 15 -15.32 -14.78 5.59
N GLN A 16 -15.34 -13.52 6.02
CA GLN A 16 -16.59 -12.79 6.35
C GLN A 16 -17.45 -12.52 5.11
N LEU A 17 -16.81 -12.31 3.95
CA LEU A 17 -17.48 -12.04 2.67
C LEU A 17 -17.71 -13.33 1.86
N ARG A 18 -17.20 -14.48 2.34
CA ARG A 18 -17.17 -15.78 1.63
C ARG A 18 -16.64 -15.64 0.19
N GLN A 19 -15.64 -14.78 0.01
CA GLN A 19 -15.10 -14.43 -1.30
C GLN A 19 -13.62 -14.78 -1.34
N THR A 20 -13.22 -15.57 -2.33
CA THR A 20 -11.81 -15.81 -2.64
C THR A 20 -11.43 -15.00 -3.87
N VAL A 21 -10.35 -14.24 -3.76
CA VAL A 21 -9.77 -13.46 -4.85
C VAL A 21 -8.43 -14.05 -5.22
N ASP A 22 -8.32 -14.53 -6.45
CA ASP A 22 -7.04 -14.90 -7.06
C ASP A 22 -6.25 -13.64 -7.41
N VAL A 23 -5.00 -13.58 -6.95
CA VAL A 23 -4.08 -12.47 -7.23
C VAL A 23 -2.84 -13.01 -7.92
N GLU A 24 -2.48 -12.38 -9.03
CA GLU A 24 -1.27 -12.71 -9.79
C GLU A 24 -0.29 -11.54 -9.69
N LEU A 25 0.99 -11.86 -9.51
CA LEU A 25 2.04 -10.84 -9.46
C LEU A 25 2.52 -10.53 -10.88
N THR A 26 2.05 -9.42 -11.45
CA THR A 26 2.51 -8.95 -12.76
C THR A 26 3.76 -8.08 -12.64
N GLU A 27 4.45 -7.84 -13.76
CA GLU A 27 5.63 -6.97 -13.78
C GLU A 27 5.29 -5.53 -13.44
N LYS A 28 4.12 -5.06 -13.87
CA LYS A 28 3.58 -3.75 -13.50
C LYS A 28 3.37 -3.63 -11.98
N ASP A 29 2.87 -4.68 -11.33
CA ASP A 29 2.71 -4.68 -9.88
C ASP A 29 4.07 -4.56 -9.17
N ILE A 30 5.11 -5.22 -9.70
CA ILE A 30 6.48 -5.13 -9.17
C ILE A 30 7.01 -3.71 -9.30
N GLU A 31 6.85 -3.07 -10.47
CA GLU A 31 7.25 -1.67 -10.68
C GLU A 31 6.52 -0.73 -9.72
N GLN A 32 5.19 -0.86 -9.61
CA GLN A 32 4.38 -0.07 -8.69
C GLN A 32 4.81 -0.27 -7.24
N LEU A 33 5.09 -1.49 -6.81
CA LEU A 33 5.58 -1.78 -5.47
C LEU A 33 6.96 -1.14 -5.20
N CYS A 34 7.85 -1.17 -6.19
CA CYS A 34 9.15 -0.49 -6.11
C CYS A 34 8.99 1.03 -5.99
N GLU A 35 8.11 1.63 -6.78
CA GLU A 35 7.80 3.06 -6.69
C GLU A 35 7.22 3.43 -5.32
N ILE A 36 6.24 2.66 -4.82
CA ILE A 36 5.62 2.88 -3.51
C ILE A 36 6.68 2.82 -2.41
N LYS A 37 7.56 1.80 -2.42
CA LYS A 37 8.66 1.69 -1.45
C LYS A 37 9.57 2.92 -1.50
N LYS A 38 9.93 3.37 -2.70
CA LYS A 38 10.76 4.56 -2.88
C LYS A 38 10.07 5.81 -2.35
N SER A 39 8.78 5.99 -2.62
CA SER A 39 7.98 7.10 -2.09
C SER A 39 7.93 7.10 -0.56
N ILE A 40 7.76 5.93 0.06
CA ILE A 40 7.79 5.80 1.53
C ILE A 40 9.14 6.23 2.07
N SER A 41 10.25 5.74 1.51
CA SER A 41 11.60 6.16 1.93
C SER A 41 11.82 7.65 1.78
N ILE A 42 11.33 8.26 0.69
CA ILE A 42 11.41 9.72 0.49
C ILE A 42 10.65 10.46 1.60
N ILE A 43 9.44 9.99 1.96
CA ILE A 43 8.64 10.62 3.03
C ILE A 43 9.36 10.51 4.37
N LEU A 44 9.96 9.36 4.69
CA LEU A 44 10.70 9.14 5.93
C LEU A 44 11.96 10.00 6.03
N SER A 45 12.61 10.29 4.90
CA SER A 45 13.80 11.15 4.86
C SER A 45 13.49 12.65 4.95
N LYS A 46 12.21 13.05 4.93
CA LYS A 46 11.84 14.45 5.10
C LYS A 46 11.96 14.84 6.57
N ASP A 47 12.53 16.02 6.79
CA ASP A 47 12.66 16.62 8.13
C ASP A 47 11.30 16.90 8.78
N LYS A 48 10.28 17.14 7.96
CA LYS A 48 8.91 17.38 8.39
C LYS A 48 7.94 16.38 7.77
N PRO A 49 6.88 15.99 8.49
CA PRO A 49 5.83 15.16 7.94
C PRO A 49 5.20 15.83 6.72
N PRO A 50 4.67 15.03 5.76
CA PRO A 50 4.01 15.56 4.59
C PRO A 50 2.77 16.37 4.97
N ASP A 51 2.42 17.34 4.13
CA ASP A 51 1.24 18.17 4.30
C ASP A 51 -0.06 17.34 4.33
N VAL A 52 -1.09 17.96 4.90
CA VAL A 52 -2.40 17.36 5.05
C VAL A 52 -2.99 16.99 3.69
N ILE A 53 -3.31 15.70 3.52
CA ILE A 53 -3.81 15.14 2.26
C ILE A 53 -5.21 15.68 1.90
N ASN A 54 -6.01 16.04 2.91
CA ASN A 54 -7.39 16.56 2.80
C ASN A 54 -8.28 15.78 1.80
N LYS A 55 -8.39 14.48 2.01
CA LYS A 55 -9.26 13.58 1.24
C LYS A 55 -10.50 13.16 2.03
N SER A 56 -11.52 12.65 1.33
CA SER A 56 -12.79 12.21 1.92
C SER A 56 -12.62 11.19 3.05
N PHE A 57 -11.62 10.32 2.95
CA PHE A 57 -11.31 9.33 3.98
C PHE A 57 -10.62 9.92 5.22
N CYS A 58 -10.02 11.12 5.14
CA CYS A 58 -9.31 11.72 6.27
C CYS A 58 -10.22 11.88 7.49
N LYS A 59 -11.51 12.18 7.30
CA LYS A 59 -12.51 12.30 8.38
C LYS A 59 -12.69 11.02 9.21
N LYS A 60 -12.33 9.86 8.66
CA LYS A 60 -12.40 8.55 9.33
C LYS A 60 -11.02 7.97 9.63
N CYS A 61 -9.96 8.70 9.31
CA CYS A 61 -8.59 8.25 9.49
C CYS A 61 -8.21 8.37 10.97
N SER A 62 -7.60 7.34 11.53
CA SER A 62 -7.13 7.34 12.93
C SER A 62 -6.08 8.43 13.22
N TYR A 63 -5.45 8.98 12.18
CA TYR A 63 -4.46 10.04 12.27
C TYR A 63 -5.03 11.44 12.01
N TYR A 64 -6.36 11.60 11.94
CA TYR A 64 -6.99 12.89 11.63
C TYR A 64 -6.52 13.99 12.59
N ASP A 65 -6.61 13.75 13.91
CA ASP A 65 -6.20 14.75 14.89
C ASP A 65 -4.71 15.09 14.73
N LEU A 66 -3.84 14.09 14.52
CA LEU A 66 -2.41 14.30 14.35
C LEU A 66 -2.04 15.11 13.09
N CYS A 67 -2.80 14.97 12.01
CA CYS A 67 -2.53 15.69 10.77
C CYS A 67 -3.09 17.13 10.75
N TYR A 68 -4.09 17.45 11.56
CA TYR A 68 -4.80 18.75 11.52
C TYR A 68 -4.59 19.63 12.76
N ILE A 69 -3.66 19.25 13.66
CA ILE A 69 -3.19 20.09 14.78
C ILE A 69 -2.32 21.25 14.29
#